data_AF-A0A1F3KH25-F1
#
_entry.id   AF-A0A1F3KH25-F1
#
_cell.length_a   1.000
_cell.length_b   1.000
_cell.length_c   1.000
_cell.angle_alpha   90.00
_cell.angle_beta   90.00
_cell.angle_gamma   90.00
#
_symmetry.space_group_name_H-M   'P 1'
#
loop_
_entity.id
_entity.type
_entity.pdbx_description
1 polymer ?
#
loop_
_entity_poly.entity_id
_entity_poly.type
_entity_poly.pdbx_seq_one_letter_code
_entity_poly.pdbx_strand_id
1 'polypeptide(L)'
;MTDLLLKLYLKKKNMLLILFHNIKTGVYFTAILLMFSVYSFSQQYSSKIQNKSINLSLTNPGKSIICIKNTGDKPCMFNLKLNNQFYESSEDVLKKIKSREIEGGKKPEHYRAWWYIKSLSYPFEGISDNVWPCSINLMLNSLGFGNSQQLTHTLNLIWNKTNFISQMSTMHHYYYPEVFIENRWELYDVFNGLYFLNSGNKTAGLNEISNDSSITKNYVLHKTTGLNCNKINEQINFHYKNKKTEATLPQAIHEIADSMIFYLPKGGKIEFPAIFDSDVKTYNHTPVPYFAQLKLTLPEGWGGFLNYPFIVHSIKGKGIVEINKKEFRIGSPEIAQEIQTYESFINTIKIIKSEKDVEIIYLINPLNTKLQFENILKFEGYHIDRLDITFPEIHDSLTIEDKLYNQKFFYHTDRIKLFQEKESIEHPEFKSIEDLINFSEIYFNQIGKTERGSSFIKGLKDLNKKIPAENKKSDIIICLLNLPFNMILFDFENNEPDKILSKIQAIGNMW
;
A
#
# COMPACT_ATOMS: atom_id res chain seq x y z
N MET A 1 1.90 78.93 -40.99
CA MET A 1 1.86 77.45 -41.12
C MET A 1 2.95 76.78 -40.28
N THR A 2 4.19 77.30 -40.27
CA THR A 2 5.32 76.86 -39.43
C THR A 2 5.05 76.90 -37.92
N ASP A 3 4.36 77.93 -37.42
CA ASP A 3 4.11 78.10 -35.98
C ASP A 3 3.07 77.09 -35.41
N LEU A 4 2.13 76.65 -36.26
CA LEU A 4 1.14 75.63 -35.91
C LEU A 4 1.79 74.23 -35.85
N LEU A 5 2.71 73.94 -36.78
CA LEU A 5 3.46 72.68 -36.82
C LEU A 5 4.40 72.55 -35.61
N LEU A 6 5.04 73.64 -35.19
CA LEU A 6 5.89 73.65 -33.99
C LEU A 6 5.09 73.40 -32.71
N LYS A 7 3.90 74.01 -32.57
CA LYS A 7 3.00 73.78 -31.43
C LYS A 7 2.47 72.33 -31.38
N LEU A 8 2.14 71.74 -32.52
CA LEU A 8 1.71 70.34 -32.61
C LEU A 8 2.86 69.36 -32.28
N TYR A 9 4.08 69.65 -32.74
CA TYR A 9 5.26 68.85 -32.42
C TYR A 9 5.60 68.89 -30.92
N LEU A 10 5.58 70.06 -30.29
CA LEU A 10 5.82 70.21 -28.86
C LEU A 10 4.72 69.55 -28.02
N LYS A 11 3.45 69.64 -28.43
CA LYS A 11 2.33 68.94 -27.77
C LYS A 11 2.48 67.41 -27.87
N LYS A 12 2.91 66.88 -29.03
CA LYS A 12 3.17 65.45 -29.23
C LYS A 12 4.37 64.97 -28.39
N LYS A 13 5.44 65.76 -28.33
CA LYS A 13 6.63 65.48 -27.50
C LYS A 13 6.31 65.43 -26.00
N ASN A 14 5.53 66.39 -25.51
CA ASN A 14 5.09 66.41 -24.11
C ASN A 14 4.15 65.24 -23.77
N MET A 15 3.25 64.87 -24.69
CA MET A 15 2.36 63.71 -24.50
C MET A 15 3.15 62.39 -24.47
N LEU A 16 4.17 62.24 -25.31
CA LEU A 16 5.09 61.09 -25.29
C LEU A 16 5.92 61.04 -23.99
N LEU A 17 6.42 62.18 -23.49
CA LEU A 17 7.15 62.26 -22.22
C LEU A 17 6.27 61.84 -21.02
N ILE A 18 5.00 62.26 -20.99
CA ILE A 18 4.03 61.83 -19.97
C ILE A 18 3.76 60.33 -20.08
N LEU A 19 3.62 59.79 -21.30
CA LEU A 19 3.43 58.36 -21.53
C LEU A 19 4.64 57.54 -21.04
N PHE A 20 5.87 57.98 -21.35
CA PHE A 20 7.10 57.32 -20.91
C PHE A 20 7.32 57.42 -19.39
N HIS A 21 6.93 58.52 -18.77
CA HIS A 21 7.00 58.66 -17.31
C HIS A 21 6.02 57.73 -16.61
N ASN A 22 4.78 57.60 -17.13
CA ASN A 22 3.76 56.69 -16.62
C ASN A 22 4.11 55.20 -16.82
N ILE A 23 4.79 54.85 -17.92
CA ILE A 23 5.30 53.49 -18.14
C ILE A 23 6.43 53.17 -17.17
N LYS A 24 7.37 54.11 -16.93
CA LYS A 24 8.45 53.91 -15.96
C LYS A 24 7.90 53.75 -14.54
N THR A 25 6.98 54.61 -14.09
CA THR A 25 6.37 54.47 -12.76
C THR A 25 5.55 53.20 -12.62
N GLY A 26 4.85 52.76 -13.67
CA GLY A 26 4.16 51.46 -13.70
C GLY A 26 5.10 50.26 -13.55
N VAL A 27 6.25 50.28 -14.24
CA VAL A 27 7.28 49.22 -14.13
C VAL A 27 7.95 49.23 -12.75
N TYR A 28 8.24 50.40 -12.17
CA TYR A 28 8.77 50.47 -10.80
C TYR A 28 7.74 49.99 -9.78
N PHE A 29 6.47 50.29 -9.96
CA PHE A 29 5.41 49.85 -9.06
C PHE A 29 5.19 48.33 -9.13
N THR A 30 5.18 47.73 -10.33
CA THR A 30 5.12 46.27 -10.48
C THR A 30 6.37 45.58 -9.96
N ALA A 31 7.57 46.14 -10.17
CA ALA A 31 8.81 45.62 -9.61
C ALA A 31 8.84 45.71 -8.07
N ILE A 32 8.34 46.79 -7.48
CA ILE A 32 8.21 46.93 -6.01
C ILE A 32 7.18 45.92 -5.49
N LEU A 33 6.02 45.75 -6.15
CA LEU A 33 5.05 44.72 -5.78
C LEU A 33 5.61 43.29 -5.89
N LEU A 34 6.41 43.01 -6.92
CA LEU A 34 7.13 41.74 -7.08
C LEU A 34 8.21 41.56 -6.00
N MET A 35 8.97 42.60 -5.67
CA MET A 35 9.94 42.52 -4.58
C MET A 35 9.26 42.38 -3.23
N PHE A 36 8.12 43.03 -3.02
CA PHE A 36 7.35 42.92 -1.78
C PHE A 36 6.67 41.56 -1.68
N SER A 37 6.17 40.99 -2.79
CA SER A 37 5.62 39.64 -2.81
C SER A 37 6.73 38.61 -2.61
N VAL A 38 7.88 38.72 -3.28
CA VAL A 38 9.06 37.87 -3.05
C VAL A 38 9.60 38.01 -1.63
N TYR A 39 9.65 39.23 -1.07
CA TYR A 39 10.09 39.46 0.30
C TYR A 39 9.11 38.88 1.32
N SER A 40 7.81 39.11 1.14
CA SER A 40 6.76 38.55 2.01
C SER A 40 6.74 37.02 1.91
N PHE A 41 6.94 36.47 0.72
CA PHE A 41 7.13 35.03 0.49
C PHE A 41 8.40 34.57 1.20
N SER A 42 9.54 35.24 1.04
CA SER A 42 10.80 34.87 1.69
C SER A 42 10.73 34.92 3.22
N GLN A 43 9.99 35.87 3.80
CA GLN A 43 9.78 35.96 5.25
C GLN A 43 8.80 34.89 5.74
N GLN A 44 7.83 34.49 4.91
CA GLN A 44 6.98 33.34 5.18
C GLN A 44 7.76 32.01 5.14
N TYR A 45 8.84 31.94 4.35
CA TYR A 45 9.75 30.79 4.24
C TYR A 45 11.04 30.90 5.07
N SER A 46 11.23 31.97 5.85
CA SER A 46 12.35 32.09 6.80
C SER A 46 12.17 31.19 8.04
N SER A 47 11.09 30.42 8.11
CA SER A 47 10.95 29.37 9.11
C SER A 47 12.02 28.31 8.87
N LYS A 48 12.92 28.13 9.85
CA LYS A 48 13.92 27.06 9.81
C LYS A 48 13.21 25.70 9.70
N ILE A 49 13.70 24.81 8.83
CA ILE A 49 13.26 23.41 8.81
C ILE A 49 13.47 22.83 10.21
N GLN A 50 12.40 22.29 10.77
CA GLN A 50 12.35 21.67 12.07
C GLN A 50 12.34 20.14 11.91
N ASN A 51 12.84 19.46 12.94
CA ASN A 51 12.79 18.00 13.05
C ASN A 51 12.09 17.64 14.37
N LYS A 52 11.15 16.70 14.34
CA LYS A 52 10.44 16.19 15.52
C LYS A 52 10.40 14.66 15.45
N SER A 53 10.82 13.99 16.52
CA SER A 53 10.75 12.53 16.63
C SER A 53 9.95 12.16 17.87
N ILE A 54 9.04 11.19 17.74
CA ILE A 54 8.18 10.72 18.82
C ILE A 54 8.30 9.20 18.85
N ASN A 55 8.69 8.67 20.02
CA ASN A 55 8.60 7.25 20.30
C ASN A 55 7.25 6.96 20.96
N LEU A 56 6.63 5.88 20.55
CA LEU A 56 5.28 5.51 20.94
C LEU A 56 5.25 4.04 21.35
N SER A 57 4.75 3.79 22.56
CA SER A 57 4.44 2.45 23.03
C SER A 57 2.92 2.27 23.06
N LEU A 58 2.42 1.26 22.35
CA LEU A 58 1.00 0.94 22.20
C LEU A 58 0.66 -0.35 22.93
N THR A 59 -0.47 -0.38 23.64
CA THR A 59 -1.02 -1.59 24.25
C THR A 59 -1.72 -2.48 23.24
N ASN A 60 -2.40 -1.87 22.26
CA ASN A 60 -3.15 -2.57 21.23
C ASN A 60 -2.91 -1.96 19.83
N PRO A 61 -1.80 -2.30 19.17
CA PRO A 61 -1.44 -1.71 17.88
C PRO A 61 -2.49 -1.95 16.78
N GLY A 62 -3.17 -3.10 16.80
CA GLY A 62 -4.20 -3.46 15.81
C GLY A 62 -5.47 -2.61 15.90
N LYS A 63 -5.73 -2.02 17.07
CA LYS A 63 -6.87 -1.12 17.32
C LYS A 63 -6.46 0.34 17.49
N SER A 64 -5.20 0.69 17.26
CA SER A 64 -4.73 2.06 17.41
C SER A 64 -4.65 2.76 16.05
N ILE A 65 -4.85 4.08 16.05
CA ILE A 65 -4.51 4.94 14.92
C ILE A 65 -3.60 6.06 15.37
N ILE A 66 -2.89 6.66 14.43
CA ILE A 66 -2.19 7.93 14.58
C ILE A 66 -3.15 9.03 14.14
N CYS A 67 -3.34 10.03 15.00
CA CYS A 67 -4.07 11.25 14.70
C CYS A 67 -3.10 12.44 14.79
N ILE A 68 -2.92 13.17 13.69
CA ILE A 68 -2.07 14.36 13.57
C ILE A 68 -2.97 15.55 13.29
N LYS A 69 -3.00 16.53 14.17
CA LYS A 69 -3.81 17.74 14.04
C LYS A 69 -2.95 18.98 14.05
N ASN A 70 -3.17 19.89 13.10
CA ASN A 70 -2.56 21.22 13.15
C ASN A 70 -3.40 22.14 14.06
N THR A 71 -2.90 22.41 15.27
CA THR A 71 -3.56 23.31 16.24
C THR A 71 -3.10 24.77 16.10
N GLY A 72 -2.14 25.02 15.22
CA GLY A 72 -1.55 26.33 14.96
C GLY A 72 -2.38 27.26 14.08
N ASP A 73 -1.89 28.49 13.91
CA ASP A 73 -2.51 29.53 13.08
C ASP A 73 -2.00 29.58 11.63
N LYS A 74 -1.00 28.76 11.28
CA LYS A 74 -0.40 28.65 9.93
C LYS A 74 -0.46 27.18 9.47
N PRO A 75 -0.46 26.92 8.15
CA PRO A 75 -0.33 25.56 7.64
C PRO A 75 1.01 24.92 8.05
N CYS A 76 1.00 23.61 8.23
CA CYS A 76 2.20 22.80 8.40
C CYS A 76 2.54 22.13 7.07
N MET A 77 3.83 22.08 6.73
CA MET A 77 4.32 21.35 5.56
C MET A 77 5.41 20.40 6.01
N PHE A 78 5.25 19.10 5.82
CA PHE A 78 6.18 18.14 6.41
C PHE A 78 6.27 16.81 5.65
N ASN A 79 7.44 16.19 5.76
CA ASN A 79 7.64 14.77 5.50
C ASN A 79 7.32 14.00 6.78
N LEU A 80 6.76 12.81 6.63
CA LEU A 80 6.37 11.92 7.71
C LEU A 80 7.01 10.56 7.50
N LYS A 81 7.66 10.03 8.54
CA LYS A 81 8.15 8.64 8.57
C LYS A 81 7.59 7.90 9.76
N LEU A 82 7.01 6.73 9.53
CA LEU A 82 6.56 5.78 10.56
C LEU A 82 7.49 4.56 10.52
N ASN A 83 8.24 4.29 11.58
CA ASN A 83 9.17 3.15 11.64
C ASN A 83 10.19 3.12 10.48
N ASN A 84 10.60 4.32 10.02
CA ASN A 84 11.41 4.53 8.82
C ASN A 84 10.76 4.00 7.51
N GLN A 85 9.43 3.96 7.47
CA GLN A 85 8.57 3.79 6.30
C GLN A 85 7.91 5.13 5.94
N PHE A 86 7.13 5.14 4.86
CA PHE A 86 6.73 6.32 4.07
C PHE A 86 7.94 6.99 3.39
N TYR A 87 8.09 6.69 2.11
CA TYR A 87 9.21 7.18 1.31
C TYR A 87 8.88 8.56 0.77
N GLU A 88 9.83 9.47 0.95
CA GLU A 88 9.72 10.83 0.43
C GLU A 88 9.81 10.86 -1.09
N SER A 89 10.65 9.98 -1.66
CA SER A 89 10.86 9.82 -3.10
C SER A 89 11.35 8.42 -3.46
N SER A 90 11.41 8.16 -4.77
CA SER A 90 11.99 6.93 -5.30
C SER A 90 13.45 6.78 -4.88
N GLU A 91 14.23 7.86 -4.77
CA GLU A 91 15.60 7.82 -4.26
C GLU A 91 15.69 7.39 -2.79
N ASP A 92 14.70 7.75 -1.96
CA ASP A 92 14.65 7.28 -0.56
C ASP A 92 14.44 5.76 -0.50
N VAL A 93 13.59 5.22 -1.39
CA VAL A 93 13.44 3.76 -1.58
C VAL A 93 14.77 3.12 -1.95
N LEU A 94 15.50 3.68 -2.93
CA LEU A 94 16.78 3.12 -3.38
C LEU A 94 17.84 3.16 -2.28
N LYS A 95 17.93 4.26 -1.52
CA LYS A 95 18.83 4.38 -0.36
C LYS A 95 18.52 3.28 0.66
N LYS A 96 17.24 3.04 0.92
CA LYS A 96 16.79 2.01 1.86
C LYS A 96 17.11 0.60 1.38
N ILE A 97 16.94 0.30 0.10
CA ILE A 97 17.32 -0.98 -0.51
C ILE A 97 18.84 -1.21 -0.37
N LYS A 98 19.65 -0.18 -0.65
CA LYS A 98 21.12 -0.25 -0.56
C LYS A 98 21.61 -0.47 0.87
N SER A 99 20.98 0.19 1.85
CA SER A 99 21.39 0.11 3.25
C SER A 99 20.83 -1.11 3.99
N ARG A 100 19.87 -1.84 3.42
CA ARG A 100 19.23 -2.96 4.10
C ARG A 100 20.15 -4.17 4.16
N GLU A 101 20.36 -4.67 5.37
CA GLU A 101 20.88 -6.00 5.59
C GLU A 101 19.74 -7.01 5.47
N ILE A 102 19.98 -8.11 4.75
CA ILE A 102 19.04 -9.21 4.62
C ILE A 102 19.58 -10.38 5.42
N GLU A 103 18.67 -11.17 6.00
CA GLU A 103 19.02 -12.39 6.70
C GLU A 103 19.89 -13.30 5.83
N GLY A 104 21.00 -13.81 6.40
CA GLY A 104 22.01 -14.55 5.63
C GLY A 104 23.11 -13.67 5.03
N GLY A 105 23.22 -12.39 5.43
CA GLY A 105 24.37 -11.53 5.19
C GLY A 105 24.22 -10.57 4.01
N LYS A 106 25.35 -10.05 3.52
CA LYS A 106 25.38 -9.11 2.39
C LYS A 106 24.92 -9.81 1.11
N LYS A 107 23.70 -9.51 0.67
CA LYS A 107 23.16 -9.94 -0.63
C LYS A 107 23.41 -8.86 -1.70
N PRO A 108 23.54 -9.25 -2.99
CA PRO A 108 23.63 -8.29 -4.09
C PRO A 108 22.44 -7.32 -4.14
N GLU A 109 22.66 -6.13 -4.68
CA GLU A 109 21.63 -5.08 -4.70
C GLU A 109 20.36 -5.46 -5.48
N HIS A 110 20.49 -6.13 -6.63
CA HIS A 110 19.34 -6.60 -7.41
C HIS A 110 18.44 -7.56 -6.61
N TYR A 111 19.06 -8.47 -5.84
CA TYR A 111 18.34 -9.38 -4.94
C TYR A 111 17.66 -8.62 -3.81
N ARG A 112 18.35 -7.63 -3.22
CA ARG A 112 17.76 -6.80 -2.17
C ARG A 112 16.55 -6.04 -2.68
N ALA A 113 16.58 -5.52 -3.91
CA ALA A 113 15.45 -4.86 -4.53
C ALA A 113 14.23 -5.80 -4.67
N TRP A 114 14.43 -7.01 -5.22
CA TRP A 114 13.37 -8.02 -5.32
C TRP A 114 12.76 -8.35 -3.95
N TRP A 115 13.64 -8.67 -2.98
CA TRP A 115 13.23 -9.00 -1.61
C TRP A 115 12.43 -7.83 -0.99
N TYR A 116 12.89 -6.60 -1.23
CA TYR A 116 12.27 -5.40 -0.69
C TYR A 116 10.84 -5.24 -1.17
N ILE A 117 10.62 -5.30 -2.48
CA ILE A 117 9.28 -5.19 -3.06
C ILE A 117 8.41 -6.33 -2.57
N LYS A 118 8.90 -7.58 -2.61
CA LYS A 118 8.13 -8.73 -2.12
C LYS A 118 7.76 -8.61 -0.64
N SER A 119 8.60 -8.00 0.19
CA SER A 119 8.33 -7.83 1.62
C SER A 119 7.25 -6.76 1.92
N LEU A 120 7.02 -5.85 0.97
CA LEU A 120 6.10 -4.71 1.12
C LEU A 120 4.94 -4.75 0.12
N SER A 121 4.78 -5.86 -0.60
CA SER A 121 3.68 -6.09 -1.52
C SER A 121 3.13 -7.50 -1.44
N TYR A 122 1.85 -7.67 -1.73
CA TYR A 122 1.25 -8.99 -1.90
C TYR A 122 0.61 -9.16 -3.29
N PRO A 123 0.57 -10.39 -3.83
CA PRO A 123 0.01 -10.66 -5.15
C PRO A 123 -1.52 -10.57 -5.12
N PHE A 124 -2.11 -9.71 -5.95
CA PHE A 124 -3.56 -9.60 -6.10
C PHE A 124 -3.92 -8.98 -7.46
N GLU A 125 -5.20 -8.92 -7.81
CA GLU A 125 -5.60 -8.10 -8.95
C GLU A 125 -5.30 -6.62 -8.70
N GLY A 126 -4.96 -5.88 -9.75
CA GLY A 126 -4.71 -4.44 -9.67
C GLY A 126 -6.00 -3.64 -9.50
N ILE A 127 -5.91 -2.42 -8.98
CA ILE A 127 -7.08 -1.50 -8.94
C ILE A 127 -7.38 -0.84 -10.28
N SER A 128 -6.41 -0.87 -11.20
CA SER A 128 -6.47 -0.30 -12.54
C SER A 128 -5.66 -1.20 -13.46
N ASP A 129 -6.05 -1.29 -14.73
CA ASP A 129 -5.30 -1.94 -15.82
C ASP A 129 -4.27 -0.98 -16.45
N ASN A 130 -4.28 0.29 -16.05
CA ASN A 130 -3.33 1.30 -16.49
C ASN A 130 -1.92 1.09 -15.91
N VAL A 131 -0.95 1.86 -16.43
CA VAL A 131 0.48 1.77 -16.05
C VAL A 131 0.84 2.61 -14.82
N TRP A 132 0.06 3.63 -14.47
CA TRP A 132 0.34 4.52 -13.35
C TRP A 132 0.51 3.81 -11.98
N PRO A 133 -0.17 2.68 -11.67
CA PRO A 133 0.04 1.93 -10.43
C PRO A 133 1.46 1.34 -10.30
N CYS A 134 2.21 1.26 -11.40
CA CYS A 134 3.57 0.71 -11.40
C CYS A 134 4.61 1.67 -10.79
N SER A 135 4.25 2.94 -10.53
CA SER A 135 5.11 3.91 -9.85
C SER A 135 5.65 3.36 -8.53
N ILE A 136 6.96 3.52 -8.30
CA ILE A 136 7.65 3.02 -7.11
C ILE A 136 6.98 3.54 -5.83
N ASN A 137 6.73 4.84 -5.76
CA ASN A 137 6.14 5.44 -4.57
C ASN A 137 4.66 5.08 -4.41
N LEU A 138 3.89 4.99 -5.49
CA LEU A 138 2.48 4.57 -5.35
C LEU A 138 2.38 3.13 -4.89
N MET A 139 3.17 2.23 -5.48
CA MET A 139 3.20 0.83 -5.08
C MET A 139 3.58 0.69 -3.60
N LEU A 140 4.59 1.43 -3.14
CA LEU A 140 5.10 1.27 -1.78
C LEU A 140 4.37 2.12 -0.74
N ASN A 141 3.99 3.35 -1.00
CA ASN A 141 3.29 4.20 -0.03
C ASN A 141 1.76 3.99 -0.04
N SER A 142 1.16 3.66 -1.19
CA SER A 142 -0.30 3.67 -1.37
C SER A 142 -0.93 2.28 -1.53
N LEU A 143 -0.46 1.46 -2.48
CA LEU A 143 -1.13 0.19 -2.81
C LEU A 143 -0.72 -0.96 -1.90
N GLY A 144 0.56 -1.35 -1.92
CA GLY A 144 1.01 -2.58 -1.27
C GLY A 144 0.54 -3.86 -1.95
N PHE A 145 -0.06 -3.80 -3.13
CA PHE A 145 -0.45 -4.96 -3.92
C PHE A 145 -0.52 -4.63 -5.40
N GLY A 146 -0.50 -5.67 -6.22
CA GLY A 146 -0.69 -5.56 -7.66
C GLY A 146 -0.63 -6.90 -8.36
N ASN A 147 -1.01 -6.89 -9.63
CA ASN A 147 -0.92 -8.06 -10.48
C ASN A 147 0.53 -8.34 -10.92
N SER A 148 0.76 -9.45 -11.64
CA SER A 148 2.11 -9.83 -12.07
C SER A 148 2.77 -8.74 -12.93
N GLN A 149 2.00 -8.04 -13.78
CA GLN A 149 2.50 -6.93 -14.58
C GLN A 149 2.96 -5.75 -13.71
N GLN A 150 2.13 -5.30 -12.78
CA GLN A 150 2.42 -4.13 -11.94
C GLN A 150 3.64 -4.33 -11.05
N LEU A 151 3.70 -5.45 -10.33
CA LEU A 151 4.81 -5.74 -9.42
C LEU A 151 6.12 -5.94 -10.20
N THR A 152 6.07 -6.66 -11.33
CA THR A 152 7.21 -6.85 -12.23
C THR A 152 7.73 -5.52 -12.77
N HIS A 153 6.83 -4.65 -13.21
CA HIS A 153 7.20 -3.34 -13.72
C HIS A 153 7.84 -2.47 -12.63
N THR A 154 7.24 -2.41 -11.44
CA THR A 154 7.83 -1.68 -10.30
C THR A 154 9.25 -2.17 -9.98
N LEU A 155 9.48 -3.49 -9.98
CA LEU A 155 10.82 -4.03 -9.74
C LEU A 155 11.83 -3.65 -10.85
N ASN A 156 11.43 -3.71 -12.11
CA ASN A 156 12.28 -3.28 -13.22
C ASN A 156 12.60 -1.78 -13.17
N LEU A 157 11.66 -0.92 -12.77
CA LEU A 157 11.95 0.51 -12.56
C LEU A 157 13.04 0.71 -11.49
N ILE A 158 12.99 -0.06 -10.41
CA ILE A 158 14.01 0.01 -9.34
C ILE A 158 15.37 -0.47 -9.84
N TRP A 159 15.42 -1.58 -10.57
CA TRP A 159 16.67 -2.08 -11.16
C TRP A 159 17.27 -1.09 -12.17
N ASN A 160 16.45 -0.51 -13.03
CA ASN A 160 16.90 0.52 -13.97
C ASN A 160 17.42 1.77 -13.24
N LYS A 161 16.73 2.26 -12.21
CA LYS A 161 17.23 3.39 -11.38
C LYS A 161 18.48 3.04 -10.56
N THR A 162 18.82 1.76 -10.41
CA THR A 162 20.05 1.28 -9.77
C THR A 162 21.12 0.84 -10.77
N ASN A 163 20.97 1.21 -12.05
CA ASN A 163 21.90 0.94 -13.16
C ASN A 163 22.04 -0.54 -13.54
N PHE A 164 21.10 -1.40 -13.14
CA PHE A 164 21.03 -2.75 -13.70
C PHE A 164 20.28 -2.72 -15.03
N ILE A 165 20.77 -3.49 -16.00
CA ILE A 165 20.02 -3.77 -17.22
C ILE A 165 18.92 -4.77 -16.83
N SER A 166 17.65 -4.40 -17.06
CA SER A 166 16.50 -5.23 -16.75
C SER A 166 15.47 -5.26 -17.88
N GLN A 167 14.64 -6.30 -17.90
CA GLN A 167 13.57 -6.45 -18.89
C GLN A 167 12.32 -7.10 -18.29
N MET A 168 11.18 -6.86 -18.95
CA MET A 168 9.94 -7.60 -18.71
C MET A 168 9.80 -8.69 -19.75
N SER A 169 9.71 -9.94 -19.30
CA SER A 169 9.40 -11.07 -20.16
C SER A 169 7.99 -11.56 -19.87
N THR A 170 7.36 -12.18 -20.86
CA THR A 170 6.05 -12.82 -20.66
C THR A 170 6.11 -14.29 -20.99
N MET A 171 5.26 -15.05 -20.30
CA MET A 171 5.01 -16.45 -20.62
C MET A 171 3.58 -16.74 -20.17
N HIS A 172 2.72 -17.09 -21.12
CA HIS A 172 1.30 -17.39 -20.88
C HIS A 172 0.55 -16.26 -20.13
N HIS A 173 0.63 -15.03 -20.66
CA HIS A 173 -0.01 -13.83 -20.10
C HIS A 173 0.46 -13.44 -18.67
N TYR A 174 1.50 -14.09 -18.17
CA TYR A 174 2.14 -13.75 -16.91
C TYR A 174 3.44 -12.99 -17.16
N TYR A 175 3.68 -11.94 -16.39
CA TYR A 175 4.86 -11.08 -16.52
C TYR A 175 5.93 -11.45 -15.51
N TYR A 176 7.18 -11.48 -15.97
CA TYR A 176 8.35 -11.80 -15.17
C TYR A 176 9.42 -10.71 -15.30
N PRO A 177 10.06 -10.32 -14.19
CA PRO A 177 11.20 -9.43 -14.24
C PRO A 177 12.48 -10.27 -14.41
N GLU A 178 13.30 -9.91 -15.39
CA GLU A 178 14.65 -10.45 -15.57
C GLU A 178 15.68 -9.33 -15.41
N VAL A 179 16.80 -9.62 -14.73
CA VAL A 179 17.93 -8.71 -14.55
C VAL A 179 19.20 -9.33 -15.13
N PHE A 180 20.02 -8.53 -15.81
CA PHE A 180 21.25 -9.00 -16.44
C PHE A 180 22.43 -8.89 -15.48
N ILE A 181 22.96 -10.03 -15.04
CA ILE A 181 24.04 -10.17 -14.07
C ILE A 181 25.12 -11.07 -14.65
N GLU A 182 26.37 -10.60 -14.66
CA GLU A 182 27.53 -11.39 -15.10
C GLU A 182 27.32 -12.09 -16.46
N ASN A 183 26.84 -11.33 -17.45
CA ASN A 183 26.56 -11.80 -18.80
C ASN A 183 25.42 -12.85 -18.92
N ARG A 184 24.49 -12.85 -17.98
CA ARG A 184 23.37 -13.81 -17.89
C ARG A 184 22.10 -13.11 -17.40
N TRP A 185 20.95 -13.55 -17.89
CA TRP A 185 19.65 -13.14 -17.34
C TRP A 185 19.31 -13.98 -16.12
N GLU A 186 18.85 -13.32 -15.06
CA GLU A 186 18.34 -13.95 -13.84
C GLU A 186 16.89 -13.52 -13.61
N LEU A 187 16.00 -14.49 -13.33
CA LEU A 187 14.58 -14.24 -13.08
C LEU A 187 14.28 -14.17 -11.58
N TYR A 188 13.55 -13.13 -11.16
CA TYR A 188 13.13 -12.94 -9.77
C TYR A 188 11.62 -12.68 -9.67
N ASP A 189 10.81 -13.74 -9.60
CA ASP A 189 9.35 -13.63 -9.57
C ASP A 189 8.88 -12.92 -8.29
N VAL A 190 8.49 -11.66 -8.42
CA VAL A 190 8.04 -10.81 -7.32
C VAL A 190 6.59 -11.07 -6.92
N PHE A 191 5.75 -11.55 -7.83
CA PHE A 191 4.35 -11.83 -7.52
C PHE A 191 4.26 -13.11 -6.70
N ASN A 192 4.84 -14.21 -7.19
CA ASN A 192 4.93 -15.47 -6.44
C ASN A 192 5.99 -15.42 -5.34
N GLY A 193 6.90 -14.45 -5.35
CA GLY A 193 7.96 -14.33 -4.34
C GLY A 193 8.90 -15.52 -4.36
N LEU A 194 9.41 -15.87 -5.55
CA LEU A 194 10.35 -16.97 -5.73
C LEU A 194 11.40 -16.67 -6.80
N TYR A 195 12.44 -17.48 -6.85
CA TYR A 195 13.36 -17.57 -7.96
C TYR A 195 13.86 -19.02 -8.11
N PHE A 196 14.36 -19.37 -9.28
CA PHE A 196 14.82 -20.74 -9.58
C PHE A 196 16.34 -20.81 -9.61
N LEU A 197 16.87 -21.97 -9.26
CA LEU A 197 18.29 -22.28 -9.27
C LEU A 197 18.58 -23.33 -10.34
N ASN A 198 19.56 -23.05 -11.19
CA ASN A 198 20.08 -24.03 -12.14
C ASN A 198 20.98 -25.07 -11.43
N SER A 199 21.50 -26.04 -12.19
CA SER A 199 22.40 -27.09 -11.68
C SER A 199 23.69 -26.56 -11.05
N GLY A 200 24.09 -25.33 -11.38
CA GLY A 200 25.22 -24.63 -10.78
C GLY A 200 24.88 -23.82 -9.52
N ASN A 201 23.67 -23.98 -8.95
CA ASN A 201 23.15 -23.18 -7.83
C ASN A 201 23.16 -21.67 -8.08
N LYS A 202 23.03 -21.25 -9.34
CA LYS A 202 22.86 -19.83 -9.70
C LYS A 202 21.41 -19.56 -10.07
N THR A 203 20.96 -18.32 -9.88
CA THR A 203 19.62 -17.91 -10.30
C THR A 203 19.47 -18.09 -11.81
N ALA A 204 18.44 -18.83 -12.21
CA ALA A 204 18.16 -19.13 -13.61
C ALA A 204 17.35 -18.00 -14.25
N GLY A 205 17.65 -17.68 -15.50
CA GLY A 205 16.83 -16.83 -16.35
C GLY A 205 15.65 -17.59 -16.97
N LEU A 206 14.74 -16.87 -17.62
CA LEU A 206 13.55 -17.50 -18.21
C LEU A 206 13.90 -18.43 -19.38
N ASN A 207 14.93 -18.08 -20.17
CA ASN A 207 15.41 -18.93 -21.26
C ASN A 207 15.96 -20.27 -20.76
N GLU A 208 16.69 -20.26 -19.62
CA GLU A 208 17.19 -21.49 -18.99
C GLU A 208 16.01 -22.37 -18.57
N ILE A 209 15.02 -21.78 -17.90
CA ILE A 209 13.81 -22.49 -17.44
C ILE A 209 13.02 -23.08 -18.63
N SER A 210 12.88 -22.34 -19.74
CA SER A 210 12.15 -22.82 -20.92
C SER A 210 12.85 -23.97 -21.64
N ASN A 211 14.18 -24.06 -21.52
CA ASN A 211 14.99 -25.11 -22.16
C ASN A 211 15.18 -26.33 -21.27
N ASP A 212 15.11 -26.15 -19.94
CA ASP A 212 15.22 -27.22 -18.95
C ASP A 212 14.14 -27.09 -17.89
N SER A 213 13.03 -27.79 -18.11
CA SER A 213 11.91 -27.84 -17.17
C SER A 213 12.28 -28.38 -15.79
N SER A 214 13.40 -29.10 -15.62
CA SER A 214 13.82 -29.62 -14.33
C SER A 214 14.23 -28.51 -13.35
N ILE A 215 14.66 -27.35 -13.86
CA ILE A 215 14.98 -26.14 -13.08
C ILE A 215 13.78 -25.69 -12.24
N THR A 216 12.56 -25.88 -12.74
CA THR A 216 11.33 -25.51 -12.02
C THR A 216 11.11 -26.27 -10.70
N LYS A 217 11.84 -27.38 -10.50
CA LYS A 217 11.81 -28.16 -9.26
C LYS A 217 12.77 -27.63 -8.18
N ASN A 218 13.69 -26.73 -8.55
CA ASN A 218 14.70 -26.18 -7.66
C ASN A 218 14.48 -24.68 -7.48
N TYR A 219 13.50 -24.30 -6.65
CA TYR A 219 13.18 -22.90 -6.37
C TYR A 219 13.44 -22.53 -4.92
N VAL A 220 13.67 -21.23 -4.70
CA VAL A 220 13.77 -20.63 -3.38
C VAL A 220 12.59 -19.70 -3.17
N LEU A 221 11.86 -19.91 -2.08
CA LEU A 221 10.73 -19.06 -1.69
C LEU A 221 11.17 -17.93 -0.78
N HIS A 222 10.55 -16.77 -0.99
CA HIS A 222 10.56 -15.72 0.00
C HIS A 222 9.75 -16.15 1.24
N LYS A 223 10.28 -15.89 2.45
CA LYS A 223 9.69 -16.37 3.71
C LYS A 223 8.26 -15.87 3.95
N THR A 224 7.90 -14.72 3.40
CA THR A 224 6.57 -14.10 3.57
C THR A 224 5.56 -14.51 2.49
N THR A 225 5.93 -15.37 1.54
CA THR A 225 5.05 -15.69 0.41
C THR A 225 3.72 -16.29 0.85
N GLY A 226 3.62 -16.93 2.03
CA GLY A 226 2.36 -17.39 2.62
C GLY A 226 1.61 -18.47 1.82
N LEU A 227 2.02 -18.73 0.57
CA LEU A 227 1.51 -19.78 -0.28
C LEU A 227 2.09 -21.13 0.15
N ASN A 228 1.24 -22.15 0.16
CA ASN A 228 1.67 -23.54 0.31
C ASN A 228 2.41 -23.99 -0.98
N CYS A 229 3.46 -24.79 -0.80
CA CYS A 229 4.25 -25.41 -1.87
C CYS A 229 3.41 -26.06 -2.98
N ASN A 230 2.23 -26.62 -2.67
CA ASN A 230 1.36 -27.23 -3.68
C ASN A 230 0.77 -26.21 -4.66
N LYS A 231 0.24 -25.08 -4.17
CA LYS A 231 -0.28 -23.99 -5.04
C LYS A 231 0.84 -23.37 -5.86
N ILE A 232 2.01 -23.20 -5.25
CA ILE A 232 3.21 -22.74 -5.95
C ILE A 232 3.57 -23.74 -7.06
N ASN A 233 3.59 -25.04 -6.79
CA ASN A 233 3.89 -26.05 -7.81
C ASN A 233 2.86 -26.05 -8.95
N GLU A 234 1.56 -25.86 -8.66
CA GLU A 234 0.53 -25.71 -9.69
C GLU A 234 0.75 -24.45 -10.54
N GLN A 235 1.02 -23.30 -9.91
CA GLN A 235 1.34 -22.04 -10.59
C GLN A 235 2.62 -22.16 -11.42
N ILE A 236 3.67 -22.78 -10.88
CA ILE A 236 4.92 -23.04 -11.59
C ILE A 236 4.64 -23.90 -12.83
N ASN A 237 3.92 -25.00 -12.67
CA ASN A 237 3.59 -25.89 -13.78
C ASN A 237 2.74 -25.21 -14.85
N PHE A 238 1.79 -24.36 -14.45
CA PHE A 238 0.90 -23.66 -15.35
C PHE A 238 1.65 -22.56 -16.12
N HIS A 239 2.42 -21.73 -15.43
CA HIS A 239 3.03 -20.59 -16.07
C HIS A 239 4.37 -20.91 -16.76
N TYR A 240 5.20 -21.81 -16.22
CA TYR A 240 6.60 -22.02 -16.66
C TYR A 240 6.83 -23.13 -17.69
N LYS A 241 5.78 -23.81 -18.16
CA LYS A 241 5.89 -24.85 -19.21
C LYS A 241 5.71 -24.33 -20.63
N ASN A 242 5.34 -23.07 -20.79
CA ASN A 242 5.03 -22.49 -22.09
C ASN A 242 6.24 -21.79 -22.72
N LYS A 243 6.17 -21.49 -24.02
CA LYS A 243 7.24 -20.73 -24.69
C LYS A 243 7.26 -19.28 -24.20
N LYS A 244 8.47 -18.77 -23.98
CA LYS A 244 8.72 -17.36 -23.70
C LYS A 244 8.28 -16.48 -24.87
N THR A 245 7.64 -15.37 -24.54
CA THR A 245 7.41 -14.24 -25.46
C THR A 245 8.03 -12.99 -24.86
N GLU A 246 8.70 -12.19 -25.68
CA GLU A 246 9.15 -10.87 -25.23
C GLU A 246 7.93 -9.97 -25.04
N ALA A 247 7.88 -9.27 -23.90
CA ALA A 247 6.87 -8.27 -23.65
C ALA A 247 7.50 -6.90 -23.90
N THR A 248 6.87 -6.08 -24.72
CA THR A 248 7.27 -4.68 -24.81
C THR A 248 6.87 -3.99 -23.51
N LEU A 249 7.84 -3.37 -22.82
CA LEU A 249 7.55 -2.47 -21.71
C LEU A 249 6.55 -1.41 -22.20
N PRO A 250 5.43 -1.18 -21.49
CA PRO A 250 4.58 -0.04 -21.77
C PRO A 250 5.44 1.22 -21.78
N GLN A 251 5.35 1.99 -22.87
CA GLN A 251 6.21 3.14 -23.09
C GLN A 251 6.02 4.18 -21.97
N ALA A 252 7.14 4.70 -21.48
CA ALA A 252 7.31 5.79 -20.49
C ALA A 252 6.10 6.04 -19.56
N ILE A 253 6.16 5.48 -18.35
CA ILE A 253 5.32 5.98 -17.25
C ILE A 253 5.67 7.46 -17.08
N HIS A 254 4.68 8.34 -17.26
CA HIS A 254 4.80 9.70 -16.76
C HIS A 254 5.10 9.60 -15.26
N GLU A 255 6.31 10.02 -14.86
CA GLU A 255 6.70 10.03 -13.45
C GLU A 255 5.63 10.83 -12.68
N ILE A 256 4.82 10.11 -11.93
CA ILE A 256 3.93 10.67 -10.93
C ILE A 256 4.82 11.39 -9.94
N ALA A 257 4.37 12.55 -9.45
CA ALA A 257 5.17 13.41 -8.58
C ALA A 257 5.92 12.58 -7.51
N ASP A 258 7.24 12.62 -7.56
CA ASP A 258 8.12 11.77 -6.75
C ASP A 258 8.32 12.32 -5.33
N SER A 259 7.51 13.28 -4.89
CA SER A 259 7.68 13.98 -3.61
C SER A 259 6.47 13.79 -2.71
N MET A 260 6.70 13.24 -1.53
CA MET A 260 5.67 13.01 -0.51
C MET A 260 5.72 14.07 0.60
N ILE A 261 5.21 15.27 0.31
CA ILE A 261 5.10 16.35 1.29
C ILE A 261 3.64 16.51 1.71
N PHE A 262 3.36 16.37 3.01
CA PHE A 262 2.05 16.64 3.57
C PHE A 262 1.84 18.14 3.76
N TYR A 263 0.66 18.63 3.40
CA TYR A 263 0.21 20.00 3.63
C TYR A 263 -1.02 19.96 4.55
N LEU A 264 -0.85 20.38 5.81
CA LEU A 264 -1.93 20.36 6.79
C LEU A 264 -2.34 21.80 7.14
N PRO A 265 -3.49 22.30 6.64
CA PRO A 265 -3.92 23.66 6.96
C PRO A 265 -4.25 23.82 8.45
N LYS A 266 -4.41 25.06 8.91
CA LYS A 266 -4.89 25.36 10.27
C LYS A 266 -6.16 24.56 10.55
N GLY A 267 -6.20 23.83 11.66
CA GLY A 267 -7.36 23.00 12.04
C GLY A 267 -7.50 21.69 11.25
N GLY A 268 -6.69 21.48 10.21
CA GLY A 268 -6.66 20.24 9.45
C GLY A 268 -6.18 19.06 10.30
N LYS A 269 -6.64 17.86 9.96
CA LYS A 269 -6.37 16.62 10.68
C LYS A 269 -6.05 15.47 9.72
N ILE A 270 -5.11 14.61 10.10
CA ILE A 270 -4.77 13.36 9.41
C ILE A 270 -4.98 12.19 10.39
N GLU A 271 -5.63 11.12 9.95
CA GLU A 271 -5.90 9.91 10.74
C GLU A 271 -5.49 8.66 9.93
N PHE A 272 -4.64 7.79 10.47
CA PHE A 272 -4.20 6.53 9.82
C PHE A 272 -3.47 5.59 10.80
N PRO A 273 -3.32 4.29 10.52
CA PRO A 273 -3.97 3.55 9.46
C PRO A 273 -5.32 2.98 9.94
N ALA A 274 -6.39 3.11 9.15
CA ALA A 274 -7.67 2.47 9.47
C ALA A 274 -8.49 2.21 8.20
N ILE A 275 -9.71 1.71 8.35
CA ILE A 275 -10.72 1.65 7.27
C ILE A 275 -11.82 2.67 7.61
N PHE A 276 -11.85 3.78 6.88
CA PHE A 276 -12.78 4.90 7.08
C PHE A 276 -13.93 4.93 6.07
N ASP A 277 -13.86 4.11 5.03
CA ASP A 277 -14.85 4.05 3.97
C ASP A 277 -15.13 2.62 3.49
N SER A 278 -15.99 2.51 2.48
CA SER A 278 -16.39 1.26 1.84
C SER A 278 -15.21 0.41 1.33
N ASP A 279 -15.54 -0.84 0.99
CA ASP A 279 -14.57 -1.78 0.44
C ASP A 279 -13.97 -1.26 -0.87
N VAL A 280 -12.65 -1.40 -0.98
CA VAL A 280 -11.91 -1.16 -2.22
C VAL A 280 -12.14 -2.33 -3.17
N LYS A 281 -12.30 -2.04 -4.46
CA LYS A 281 -12.47 -3.06 -5.51
C LYS A 281 -11.40 -2.90 -6.59
N THR A 282 -11.08 -4.02 -7.24
CA THR A 282 -10.19 -4.08 -8.39
C THR A 282 -10.91 -3.57 -9.64
N TYR A 283 -10.18 -3.43 -10.77
CA TYR A 283 -10.80 -3.08 -12.04
C TYR A 283 -11.78 -4.17 -12.55
N ASN A 284 -11.67 -5.42 -12.06
CA ASN A 284 -12.65 -6.49 -12.31
C ASN A 284 -13.75 -6.56 -11.24
N HIS A 285 -13.88 -5.53 -10.40
CA HIS A 285 -14.82 -5.46 -9.29
C HIS A 285 -14.63 -6.49 -8.18
N THR A 286 -13.46 -7.14 -8.11
CA THR A 286 -13.09 -8.06 -7.04
C THR A 286 -12.78 -7.26 -5.77
N PRO A 287 -13.41 -7.55 -4.61
CA PRO A 287 -13.10 -6.88 -3.36
C PRO A 287 -11.63 -7.08 -2.96
N VAL A 288 -10.93 -5.99 -2.65
CA VAL A 288 -9.55 -6.03 -2.18
C VAL A 288 -9.56 -6.50 -0.73
N PRO A 289 -8.89 -7.61 -0.41
CA PRO A 289 -9.06 -8.25 0.88
C PRO A 289 -8.26 -7.58 2.00
N TYR A 290 -7.21 -6.82 1.68
CA TYR A 290 -6.33 -6.21 2.68
C TYR A 290 -5.83 -4.84 2.24
N PHE A 291 -6.41 -3.79 2.83
CA PHE A 291 -6.04 -2.41 2.53
C PHE A 291 -6.08 -1.57 3.81
N ALA A 292 -5.43 -0.42 3.76
CA ALA A 292 -5.51 0.59 4.81
C ALA A 292 -5.79 1.96 4.17
N GLN A 293 -6.31 2.87 4.96
CA GLN A 293 -6.66 4.21 4.52
C GLN A 293 -6.04 5.27 5.44
N LEU A 294 -5.76 6.41 4.82
CA LEU A 294 -5.46 7.67 5.47
C LEU A 294 -6.61 8.62 5.22
N LYS A 295 -7.16 9.21 6.28
CA LYS A 295 -8.18 10.25 6.19
C LYS A 295 -7.57 11.61 6.45
N LEU A 296 -7.72 12.52 5.50
CA LEU A 296 -7.43 13.94 5.64
C LEU A 296 -8.74 14.70 5.86
N THR A 297 -8.89 15.38 6.99
CA THR A 297 -9.99 16.31 7.25
C THR A 297 -9.50 17.75 7.06
N LEU A 298 -10.15 18.47 6.16
CA LEU A 298 -9.94 19.89 5.89
C LEU A 298 -11.09 20.67 6.55
N PRO A 299 -10.83 21.75 7.29
CA PRO A 299 -11.88 22.49 7.97
C PRO A 299 -12.78 23.23 6.98
N GLU A 300 -14.01 23.51 7.42
CA GLU A 300 -14.93 24.41 6.73
C GLU A 300 -14.27 25.71 6.25
N GLY A 301 -14.62 26.13 5.04
CA GLY A 301 -14.13 27.38 4.45
C GLY A 301 -12.71 27.29 3.87
N TRP A 302 -12.02 26.16 4.01
CA TRP A 302 -10.71 25.97 3.38
C TRP A 302 -10.81 25.87 1.85
N GLY A 303 -9.81 26.44 1.17
CA GLY A 303 -9.62 26.32 -0.27
C GLY A 303 -8.14 26.31 -0.62
N GLY A 304 -7.76 25.52 -1.61
CA GLY A 304 -6.35 25.33 -1.97
C GLY A 304 -6.12 24.07 -2.78
N PHE A 305 -4.84 23.74 -2.98
CA PHE A 305 -4.40 22.57 -3.73
C PHE A 305 -3.81 21.52 -2.80
N LEU A 306 -4.08 20.25 -3.10
CA LEU A 306 -3.51 19.09 -2.45
C LEU A 306 -2.85 18.21 -3.51
N ASN A 307 -1.59 17.87 -3.28
CA ASN A 307 -0.76 17.06 -4.16
C ASN A 307 -0.15 15.91 -3.36
N TYR A 308 -0.99 14.96 -2.96
CA TYR A 308 -0.52 13.79 -2.21
C TYR A 308 -0.29 12.63 -3.16
N PRO A 309 0.87 11.96 -3.13
CA PRO A 309 1.16 10.81 -4.00
C PRO A 309 0.48 9.54 -3.43
N PHE A 310 -0.82 9.63 -3.21
CA PHE A 310 -1.67 8.53 -2.78
C PHE A 310 -2.88 8.43 -3.69
N ILE A 311 -3.43 7.23 -3.81
CA ILE A 311 -4.65 7.00 -4.56
C ILE A 311 -5.82 7.52 -3.75
N VAL A 312 -6.55 8.48 -4.32
CA VAL A 312 -7.82 8.96 -3.77
C VAL A 312 -8.83 7.82 -3.86
N HIS A 313 -9.46 7.50 -2.73
CA HIS A 313 -10.53 6.50 -2.66
C HIS A 313 -11.91 7.16 -2.60
N SER A 314 -12.03 8.25 -1.84
CA SER A 314 -13.27 9.02 -1.78
C SER A 314 -13.07 10.44 -1.26
N ILE A 315 -14.05 11.30 -1.52
CA ILE A 315 -14.15 12.66 -0.98
C ILE A 315 -15.55 12.87 -0.41
N LYS A 316 -15.64 13.12 0.89
CA LYS A 316 -16.88 13.31 1.66
C LYS A 316 -16.97 14.74 2.19
N GLY A 317 -18.18 15.17 2.56
CA GLY A 317 -18.46 16.50 3.08
C GLY A 317 -19.39 17.31 2.17
N LYS A 318 -19.20 18.63 2.12
CA LYS A 318 -20.02 19.52 1.29
C LYS A 318 -19.18 20.66 0.72
N GLY A 319 -19.25 20.86 -0.59
CA GLY A 319 -18.43 21.86 -1.28
C GLY A 319 -18.28 21.59 -2.78
N ILE A 320 -17.28 22.23 -3.38
CA ILE A 320 -16.89 22.10 -4.78
C ILE A 320 -15.40 21.81 -4.85
N VAL A 321 -15.03 20.83 -5.66
CA VAL A 321 -13.65 20.40 -5.89
C VAL A 321 -13.39 20.28 -7.37
N GLU A 322 -12.17 20.58 -7.80
CA GLU A 322 -11.68 20.38 -9.15
C GLU A 322 -10.67 19.23 -9.16
N ILE A 323 -10.93 18.23 -10.02
CA ILE A 323 -10.09 17.06 -10.27
C ILE A 323 -9.93 16.95 -11.77
N ASN A 324 -8.71 16.76 -12.27
CA ASN A 324 -8.44 16.64 -13.71
C ASN A 324 -9.04 17.80 -14.54
N LYS A 325 -9.04 19.03 -13.98
CA LYS A 325 -9.64 20.24 -14.58
C LYS A 325 -11.17 20.19 -14.76
N LYS A 326 -11.85 19.25 -14.12
CA LYS A 326 -13.31 19.17 -14.05
C LYS A 326 -13.77 19.51 -12.64
N GLU A 327 -14.82 20.32 -12.53
CA GLU A 327 -15.43 20.66 -11.25
C GLU A 327 -16.52 19.65 -10.88
N PHE A 328 -16.56 19.28 -9.60
CA PHE A 328 -17.54 18.38 -9.04
C PHE A 328 -18.08 18.92 -7.74
N ARG A 329 -19.34 18.60 -7.45
CA ARG A 329 -19.93 18.82 -6.13
C ARG A 329 -19.50 17.67 -5.21
N ILE A 330 -18.95 18.01 -4.05
CA ILE A 330 -18.55 17.00 -3.06
C ILE A 330 -19.78 16.21 -2.60
N GLY A 331 -19.65 14.88 -2.59
CA GLY A 331 -20.71 13.93 -2.25
C GLY A 331 -21.66 13.58 -3.41
N SER A 332 -21.39 14.07 -4.63
CA SER A 332 -22.20 13.72 -5.80
C SER A 332 -21.81 12.33 -6.36
N PRO A 333 -22.71 11.63 -7.07
CA PRO A 333 -22.37 10.36 -7.72
C PRO A 333 -21.28 10.50 -8.79
N GLU A 334 -21.19 11.66 -9.45
CA GLU A 334 -20.24 11.90 -10.54
C GLU A 334 -18.79 11.92 -10.04
N ILE A 335 -18.52 12.53 -8.87
CA ILE A 335 -17.17 12.49 -8.29
C ILE A 335 -16.81 11.10 -7.79
N ALA A 336 -17.79 10.36 -7.24
CA ALA A 336 -17.58 8.97 -6.83
C ALA A 336 -17.21 8.11 -8.04
N GLN A 337 -17.88 8.30 -9.18
CA GLN A 337 -17.55 7.62 -10.42
C GLN A 337 -16.16 8.00 -10.95
N GLU A 338 -15.82 9.29 -11.03
CA GLU A 338 -14.48 9.74 -11.50
C GLU A 338 -13.35 9.17 -10.63
N ILE A 339 -13.56 9.01 -9.32
CA ILE A 339 -12.56 8.44 -8.41
C ILE A 339 -12.51 6.90 -8.52
N GLN A 340 -13.66 6.23 -8.54
CA GLN A 340 -13.73 4.76 -8.42
C GLN A 340 -13.46 4.00 -9.72
N THR A 341 -13.46 4.66 -10.88
CA THR A 341 -13.06 4.02 -12.15
C THR A 341 -11.55 3.77 -12.21
N TYR A 342 -10.74 4.53 -11.46
CA TYR A 342 -9.28 4.44 -11.45
C TYR A 342 -8.64 4.51 -12.87
N GLU A 343 -9.35 5.10 -13.84
CA GLU A 343 -8.89 5.24 -15.23
C GLU A 343 -7.69 6.19 -15.33
N SER A 344 -7.63 7.20 -14.45
CA SER A 344 -6.52 8.13 -14.38
C SER A 344 -6.08 8.34 -12.94
N PHE A 345 -4.78 8.59 -12.75
CA PHE A 345 -4.25 8.94 -11.44
C PHE A 345 -4.58 10.39 -11.09
N ILE A 346 -5.31 10.59 -9.99
CA ILE A 346 -5.65 11.91 -9.47
C ILE A 346 -4.47 12.43 -8.64
N ASN A 347 -3.55 13.14 -9.29
CA ASN A 347 -2.36 13.70 -8.64
C ASN A 347 -2.65 15.00 -7.86
N THR A 348 -3.63 15.78 -8.34
CA THR A 348 -3.95 17.10 -7.77
C THR A 348 -5.44 17.21 -7.52
N ILE A 349 -5.78 17.63 -6.30
CA ILE A 349 -7.15 17.97 -5.89
C ILE A 349 -7.15 19.45 -5.52
N LYS A 350 -8.02 20.24 -6.14
CA LYS A 350 -8.19 21.65 -5.79
C LYS A 350 -9.55 21.85 -5.13
N ILE A 351 -9.56 22.16 -3.84
CA ILE A 351 -10.80 22.53 -3.15
C ILE A 351 -11.12 23.98 -3.52
N ILE A 352 -12.17 24.17 -4.32
CA ILE A 352 -12.65 25.50 -4.74
C ILE A 352 -13.44 26.13 -3.60
N LYS A 353 -14.31 25.34 -2.96
CA LYS A 353 -15.18 25.80 -1.88
C LYS A 353 -15.45 24.64 -0.92
N SER A 354 -15.28 24.88 0.38
CA SER A 354 -15.70 23.98 1.45
C SER A 354 -16.82 24.66 2.26
N GLU A 355 -18.01 24.05 2.28
CA GLU A 355 -19.18 24.54 3.04
C GLU A 355 -19.34 23.84 4.39
N LYS A 356 -18.62 22.75 4.58
CA LYS A 356 -18.42 21.98 5.81
C LYS A 356 -17.04 21.35 5.74
N ASP A 357 -16.60 20.74 6.83
CA ASP A 357 -15.42 19.89 6.82
C ASP A 357 -15.46 18.92 5.63
N VAL A 358 -14.35 18.85 4.91
CA VAL A 358 -14.15 17.96 3.76
C VAL A 358 -13.20 16.85 4.21
N GLU A 359 -13.64 15.61 4.03
CA GLU A 359 -12.80 14.44 4.28
C GLU A 359 -12.34 13.86 2.95
N ILE A 360 -11.03 13.68 2.79
CA ILE A 360 -10.44 12.97 1.65
C ILE A 360 -9.83 11.69 2.17
N ILE A 361 -10.29 10.57 1.64
CA ILE A 361 -9.80 9.23 2.00
C ILE A 361 -8.83 8.78 0.93
N TYR A 362 -7.62 8.45 1.35
CA TYR A 362 -6.54 7.95 0.51
C TYR A 362 -6.24 6.50 0.84
N LEU A 363 -5.88 5.70 -0.15
CA LEU A 363 -5.30 4.37 0.09
C LEU A 363 -3.85 4.51 0.55
N ILE A 364 -3.48 3.76 1.57
CA ILE A 364 -2.10 3.62 2.06
C ILE A 364 -1.72 2.15 2.15
N ASN A 365 -0.45 1.85 1.91
CA ASN A 365 0.02 0.47 1.93
C ASN A 365 -0.08 -0.08 3.36
N PRO A 366 -0.93 -1.09 3.62
CA PRO A 366 -1.13 -1.62 4.97
C PRO A 366 0.13 -2.29 5.53
N LEU A 367 0.99 -2.85 4.69
CA LEU A 367 2.25 -3.48 5.11
C LEU A 367 3.29 -2.45 5.59
N ASN A 368 3.26 -1.24 5.04
CA ASN A 368 4.16 -0.15 5.43
C ASN A 368 3.64 0.70 6.58
N THR A 369 2.35 0.65 6.85
CA THR A 369 1.70 1.53 7.82
C THR A 369 1.26 0.80 9.08
N LYS A 370 1.43 -0.53 9.13
CA LYS A 370 1.11 -1.35 10.30
C LYS A 370 1.82 -0.84 11.56
N LEU A 371 1.02 -0.50 12.57
CA LEU A 371 1.52 -0.15 13.90
C LEU A 371 2.05 -1.39 14.62
N GLN A 372 3.12 -1.18 15.38
CA GLN A 372 3.77 -2.17 16.23
C GLN A 372 3.54 -1.81 17.70
N PHE A 373 3.99 -2.63 18.64
CA PHE A 373 3.96 -2.26 20.06
C PHE A 373 4.85 -1.05 20.32
N GLU A 374 6.00 -0.96 19.66
CA GLU A 374 6.88 0.20 19.69
C GLU A 374 6.94 0.82 18.30
N ASN A 375 6.68 2.13 18.22
CA ASN A 375 6.74 2.87 16.96
C ASN A 375 7.58 4.12 17.12
N ILE A 376 8.14 4.57 16.00
CA ILE A 376 8.84 5.85 15.90
C ILE A 376 8.19 6.66 14.78
N LEU A 377 7.65 7.82 15.13
CA LEU A 377 7.21 8.84 14.19
C LEU A 377 8.28 9.91 14.05
N LYS A 378 8.67 10.22 12.82
CA LYS A 378 9.58 11.32 12.51
C LYS A 378 8.91 12.30 11.56
N PHE A 379 9.08 13.58 11.86
CA PHE A 379 8.61 14.71 11.06
C PHE A 379 9.79 15.59 10.72
N GLU A 380 9.84 16.03 9.47
CA GLU A 380 10.78 17.04 9.00
C GLU A 380 10.02 18.07 8.16
N GLY A 381 10.11 19.35 8.51
CA GLY A 381 9.41 20.38 7.75
C GLY A 381 9.19 21.70 8.48
N TYR A 382 8.18 22.44 8.05
CA TYR A 382 7.84 23.77 8.53
C TYR A 382 6.63 23.73 9.47
N HIS A 383 6.73 24.46 10.58
CA HIS A 383 5.67 24.63 11.58
C HIS A 383 5.22 23.34 12.27
N ILE A 384 6.04 22.29 12.25
CA ILE A 384 5.71 20.97 12.83
C ILE A 384 5.63 21.01 14.37
N ASP A 385 6.17 22.06 15.00
CA ASP A 385 5.98 22.34 16.43
C ASP A 385 4.49 22.50 16.81
N ARG A 386 3.63 22.78 15.83
CA ARG A 386 2.19 23.03 15.99
C ARG A 386 1.32 21.79 15.74
N LEU A 387 1.96 20.65 15.46
CA LEU A 387 1.29 19.38 15.31
C LEU A 387 1.03 18.77 16.69
N ASP A 388 -0.25 18.63 17.02
CA ASP A 388 -0.74 17.80 18.11
C ASP A 388 -0.91 16.37 17.60
N ILE A 389 -0.37 15.40 18.33
CA ILE A 389 -0.23 14.01 17.87
C ILE A 389 -0.75 13.11 18.98
N THR A 390 -1.79 12.36 18.65
CA THR A 390 -2.51 11.48 19.59
C THR A 390 -2.68 10.09 18.97
N PHE A 391 -2.96 9.12 19.82
CA PHE A 391 -3.05 7.71 19.42
C PHE A 391 -4.33 7.06 19.95
N PRO A 392 -5.50 7.47 19.43
CA PRO A 392 -6.76 6.93 19.91
C PRO A 392 -6.93 5.46 19.49
N GLU A 393 -7.61 4.69 20.33
CA GLU A 393 -8.15 3.39 19.94
C GLU A 393 -9.41 3.58 19.07
N ILE A 394 -9.61 2.70 18.11
CA ILE A 394 -10.75 2.68 17.19
C ILE A 394 -11.62 1.46 17.41
N HIS A 395 -12.90 1.57 17.01
CA HIS A 395 -13.85 0.47 17.02
C HIS A 395 -13.41 -0.65 16.06
N ASP A 396 -13.74 -1.90 16.39
CA ASP A 396 -13.29 -3.11 15.68
C ASP A 396 -13.62 -3.07 14.18
N SER A 397 -14.79 -2.54 13.82
CA SER A 397 -15.23 -2.36 12.43
C SER A 397 -14.33 -1.48 11.56
N LEU A 398 -13.42 -0.70 12.16
CA LEU A 398 -12.48 0.18 11.48
C LEU A 398 -11.06 -0.41 11.44
N THR A 399 -10.84 -1.58 12.06
CA THR A 399 -9.52 -2.20 12.17
C THR A 399 -9.12 -2.90 10.88
N ILE A 400 -7.81 -2.91 10.63
CA ILE A 400 -7.22 -3.56 9.44
C ILE A 400 -7.03 -5.06 9.69
N GLU A 401 -6.92 -5.48 10.95
CA GLU A 401 -6.67 -6.88 11.33
C GLU A 401 -7.83 -7.81 10.94
N ASP A 402 -9.09 -7.35 11.07
CA ASP A 402 -10.26 -8.10 10.61
C ASP A 402 -10.21 -8.39 9.10
N LYS A 403 -9.67 -7.46 8.30
CA LYS A 403 -9.48 -7.66 6.85
C LYS A 403 -8.26 -8.52 6.55
N LEU A 404 -7.15 -8.40 7.29
CA LEU A 404 -6.00 -9.31 7.16
C LEU A 404 -6.39 -10.76 7.43
N TYR A 405 -7.25 -10.97 8.43
CA TYR A 405 -7.84 -12.27 8.73
C TYR A 405 -8.65 -12.78 7.54
N ASN A 406 -9.52 -11.95 6.97
CA ASN A 406 -10.31 -12.27 5.77
C ASN A 406 -9.45 -12.53 4.52
N GLN A 407 -8.31 -11.84 4.34
CA GLN A 407 -7.37 -12.10 3.25
C GLN A 407 -6.75 -13.49 3.38
N LYS A 408 -6.24 -13.80 4.56
CA LYS A 408 -5.63 -15.12 4.79
C LYS A 408 -6.70 -16.20 4.70
N PHE A 409 -7.90 -15.95 5.25
CA PHE A 409 -9.08 -16.78 5.05
C PHE A 409 -9.38 -17.00 3.56
N PHE A 410 -9.43 -15.97 2.71
CA PHE A 410 -9.67 -16.09 1.26
C PHE A 410 -8.69 -17.07 0.59
N TYR A 411 -7.39 -16.97 0.89
CA TYR A 411 -6.40 -17.92 0.37
C TYR A 411 -6.62 -19.37 0.86
N HIS A 412 -7.15 -19.54 2.07
CA HIS A 412 -7.55 -20.84 2.64
C HIS A 412 -8.90 -21.35 2.11
N THR A 413 -9.85 -20.48 1.77
CA THR A 413 -11.18 -20.87 1.26
C THR A 413 -11.11 -21.37 -0.18
N ASP A 414 -10.26 -20.77 -1.03
CA ASP A 414 -9.98 -21.34 -2.37
C ASP A 414 -9.33 -22.72 -2.29
N ARG A 415 -8.52 -22.97 -1.24
CA ARG A 415 -7.95 -24.28 -0.98
C ARG A 415 -9.05 -25.29 -0.63
N ILE A 416 -10.04 -24.90 0.17
CA ILE A 416 -11.18 -25.76 0.50
C ILE A 416 -12.08 -26.00 -0.71
N LYS A 417 -12.38 -24.98 -1.53
CA LYS A 417 -13.14 -25.19 -2.78
C LYS A 417 -12.46 -26.20 -3.71
N LEU A 418 -11.14 -26.10 -3.89
CA LEU A 418 -10.36 -27.08 -4.65
C LEU A 418 -10.38 -28.49 -4.04
N PHE A 419 -10.40 -28.62 -2.70
CA PHE A 419 -10.57 -29.91 -2.01
C PHE A 419 -12.00 -30.46 -2.16
N GLN A 420 -13.03 -29.61 -2.08
CA GLN A 420 -14.43 -29.96 -2.25
C GLN A 420 -14.74 -30.40 -3.69
N GLU A 421 -14.16 -29.71 -4.68
CA GLU A 421 -14.31 -30.01 -6.11
C GLU A 421 -13.59 -31.31 -6.51
N LYS A 422 -12.44 -31.64 -5.90
CA LYS A 422 -11.66 -32.85 -6.23
C LYS A 422 -12.12 -34.11 -5.49
N GLU A 423 -12.68 -34.00 -4.28
CA GLU A 423 -12.96 -35.18 -3.44
C GLU A 423 -14.42 -35.34 -2.99
N SER A 424 -15.36 -34.52 -3.48
CA SER A 424 -16.79 -34.62 -3.09
C SER A 424 -17.01 -34.60 -1.57
N ILE A 425 -16.14 -33.91 -0.83
CA ILE A 425 -16.27 -33.78 0.62
C ILE A 425 -17.34 -32.71 0.87
N GLU A 426 -18.59 -33.15 1.04
CA GLU A 426 -19.62 -32.34 1.68
C GLU A 426 -19.06 -31.80 3.01
N HIS A 427 -19.35 -30.53 3.35
CA HIS A 427 -18.91 -29.93 4.61
C HIS A 427 -19.15 -30.91 5.76
N PRO A 428 -18.09 -31.49 6.36
CA PRO A 428 -18.30 -32.44 7.43
C PRO A 428 -18.90 -31.67 8.60
N GLU A 429 -20.17 -31.93 8.89
CA GLU A 429 -20.75 -31.57 10.18
C GLU A 429 -20.01 -32.39 11.24
N PHE A 430 -19.03 -31.79 11.91
CA PHE A 430 -18.41 -32.45 13.06
C PHE A 430 -19.45 -32.45 14.18
N LYS A 431 -19.80 -33.62 14.71
CA LYS A 431 -20.79 -33.73 15.80
C LYS A 431 -20.09 -33.81 17.16
N SER A 432 -18.77 -33.89 17.15
CA SER A 432 -17.92 -34.03 18.33
C SER A 432 -16.51 -33.49 18.09
N ILE A 433 -15.78 -33.22 19.18
CA ILE A 433 -14.32 -32.97 19.13
C ILE A 433 -13.59 -34.20 18.57
N GLU A 434 -14.10 -35.41 18.78
CA GLU A 434 -13.55 -36.65 18.21
C GLU A 434 -13.59 -36.61 16.67
N ASP A 435 -14.71 -36.17 16.08
CA ASP A 435 -14.86 -36.02 14.63
C ASP A 435 -13.87 -34.97 14.08
N LEU A 436 -13.69 -33.87 14.81
CA LEU A 436 -12.72 -32.83 14.47
C LEU A 436 -11.28 -33.35 14.53
N ILE A 437 -10.92 -34.11 15.57
CA ILE A 437 -9.61 -34.75 15.71
C ILE A 437 -9.38 -35.73 14.55
N ASN A 438 -10.34 -36.62 14.28
CA ASN A 438 -10.24 -37.62 13.23
C ASN A 438 -10.08 -36.98 11.85
N PHE A 439 -10.88 -35.95 11.56
CA PHE A 439 -10.76 -35.20 10.31
C PHE A 439 -9.41 -34.48 10.21
N SER A 440 -8.95 -33.85 11.29
CA SER A 440 -7.65 -33.17 11.33
C SER A 440 -6.52 -34.16 11.09
N GLU A 441 -6.58 -35.36 11.68
CA GLU A 441 -5.62 -36.43 11.43
C GLU A 441 -5.59 -36.85 9.96
N ILE A 442 -6.75 -37.10 9.36
CA ILE A 442 -6.86 -37.43 7.93
C ILE A 442 -6.27 -36.29 7.08
N TYR A 443 -6.69 -35.06 7.34
CA TYR A 443 -6.26 -33.87 6.63
C TYR A 443 -4.73 -33.68 6.70
N PHE A 444 -4.14 -33.69 7.90
CA PHE A 444 -2.70 -33.50 8.10
C PHE A 444 -1.87 -34.70 7.62
N ASN A 445 -2.43 -35.91 7.60
CA ASN A 445 -1.79 -37.06 6.97
C ASN A 445 -1.72 -36.89 5.44
N GLN A 446 -2.77 -36.37 4.82
CA GLN A 446 -2.84 -36.17 3.37
C GLN A 446 -1.95 -35.01 2.88
N ILE A 447 -1.88 -33.90 3.61
CA ILE A 447 -1.04 -32.76 3.22
C ILE A 447 0.43 -32.89 3.67
N GLY A 448 0.79 -34.02 4.29
CA GLY A 448 2.09 -34.26 4.90
C GLY A 448 2.12 -33.80 6.36
N LYS A 449 2.43 -34.73 7.29
CA LYS A 449 2.51 -34.42 8.72
C LYS A 449 3.53 -33.32 8.96
N THR A 450 3.05 -32.14 9.35
CA THR A 450 3.90 -31.06 9.85
C THR A 450 3.99 -31.14 11.37
N GLU A 451 5.07 -30.60 11.94
CA GLU A 451 5.21 -30.45 13.40
C GLU A 451 4.05 -29.63 13.99
N ARG A 452 3.58 -28.62 13.24
CA ARG A 452 2.39 -27.82 13.59
C ARG A 452 1.10 -28.64 13.55
N GLY A 453 0.86 -29.43 12.50
CA GLY A 453 -0.32 -30.31 12.42
C GLY A 453 -0.35 -31.32 13.55
N SER A 454 0.80 -31.90 13.90
CA SER A 454 0.95 -32.82 15.03
C SER A 454 0.68 -32.12 16.37
N SER A 455 1.17 -30.89 16.53
CA SER A 455 0.93 -30.07 17.72
C SER A 455 -0.55 -29.65 17.85
N PHE A 456 -1.21 -29.36 16.73
CA PHE A 456 -2.64 -29.06 16.69
C PHE A 456 -3.49 -30.26 17.09
N ILE A 457 -3.26 -31.43 16.48
CA ILE A 457 -3.96 -32.67 16.83
C ILE A 457 -3.73 -33.01 18.31
N LYS A 458 -2.51 -32.83 18.81
CA LYS A 458 -2.20 -32.98 20.24
C LYS A 458 -2.99 -32.00 21.09
N GLY A 459 -3.05 -30.72 20.72
CA GLY A 459 -3.83 -29.69 21.40
C GLY A 459 -5.33 -30.03 21.46
N LEU A 460 -5.91 -30.51 20.35
CA LEU A 460 -7.31 -30.97 20.32
C LEU A 460 -7.53 -32.20 21.22
N LYS A 461 -6.60 -33.17 21.21
CA LYS A 461 -6.66 -34.35 22.09
C LYS A 461 -6.55 -33.96 23.57
N ASP A 462 -5.67 -33.03 23.89
CA ASP A 462 -5.50 -32.53 25.25
C ASP A 462 -6.71 -31.71 25.71
N LEU A 463 -7.32 -30.94 24.81
CA LEU A 463 -8.59 -30.27 25.05
C LEU A 463 -9.73 -31.27 25.27
N ASN A 464 -9.85 -32.30 24.43
CA ASN A 464 -10.85 -33.37 24.59
C ASN A 464 -10.71 -34.06 25.97
N LYS A 465 -9.49 -34.21 26.49
CA LYS A 465 -9.27 -34.78 27.83
C LYS A 465 -9.67 -33.85 28.97
N LYS A 466 -9.55 -32.53 28.78
CA LYS A 466 -9.82 -31.51 29.81
C LYS A 466 -11.30 -31.15 29.93
N ILE A 467 -12.09 -31.34 28.87
CA ILE A 467 -13.52 -31.02 28.87
C ILE A 467 -14.30 -32.14 29.59
N PRO A 468 -15.11 -31.81 30.62
CA PRO A 468 -16.00 -32.77 31.28
C PRO A 468 -16.93 -33.47 30.29
N ALA A 469 -17.24 -34.75 30.50
CA ALA A 469 -17.97 -35.58 29.52
C ALA A 469 -19.35 -35.00 29.16
N GLU A 470 -19.99 -34.33 30.10
CA GLU A 470 -21.24 -33.59 29.98
C GLU A 470 -21.15 -32.39 29.03
N ASN A 471 -19.97 -31.76 28.91
CA ASN A 471 -19.72 -30.59 28.08
C ASN A 471 -19.15 -30.95 26.69
N LYS A 472 -18.86 -32.24 26.45
CA LYS A 472 -18.37 -32.74 25.15
C LYS A 472 -19.45 -32.88 24.08
N LYS A 473 -20.68 -32.43 24.32
CA LYS A 473 -21.81 -32.63 23.38
C LYS A 473 -22.58 -31.37 22.96
N SER A 474 -22.41 -30.20 23.57
CA SER A 474 -23.17 -29.00 23.14
C SER A 474 -22.33 -27.74 23.02
N ASP A 475 -21.73 -27.18 24.07
CA ASP A 475 -21.49 -25.72 24.02
C ASP A 475 -20.10 -25.29 23.52
N ILE A 476 -19.04 -26.05 23.85
CA ILE A 476 -17.69 -25.83 23.29
C ILE A 476 -17.62 -26.25 21.82
N ILE A 477 -18.39 -27.28 21.48
CA ILE A 477 -18.52 -27.80 20.12
C ILE A 477 -19.27 -26.77 19.27
N ILE A 478 -20.42 -26.23 19.69
CA ILE A 478 -21.13 -25.19 18.92
C ILE A 478 -20.22 -23.97 18.62
N CYS A 479 -19.35 -23.56 19.55
CA CYS A 479 -18.38 -22.47 19.29
C CYS A 479 -17.27 -22.85 18.28
N LEU A 480 -16.77 -24.08 18.32
CA LEU A 480 -15.78 -24.60 17.37
C LEU A 480 -16.41 -25.01 16.02
N LEU A 481 -17.68 -25.40 16.00
CA LEU A 481 -18.42 -25.83 14.81
C LEU A 481 -18.99 -24.66 14.00
N ASN A 482 -19.30 -23.54 14.66
CA ASN A 482 -19.74 -22.32 13.98
C ASN A 482 -18.56 -21.50 13.44
N LEU A 483 -17.33 -21.82 13.83
CA LEU A 483 -16.14 -21.36 13.13
C LEU A 483 -15.87 -22.33 11.99
N PRO A 484 -15.92 -21.89 10.72
CA PRO A 484 -15.61 -22.78 9.63
C PRO A 484 -14.18 -23.32 9.83
N PHE A 485 -13.96 -24.63 9.62
CA PHE A 485 -12.74 -25.36 10.01
C PHE A 485 -11.42 -24.70 9.52
N ASN A 486 -11.48 -23.96 8.42
CA ASN A 486 -10.42 -23.10 7.92
C ASN A 486 -10.01 -21.99 8.88
N MET A 487 -10.93 -21.37 9.63
CA MET A 487 -10.62 -20.37 10.67
C MET A 487 -9.82 -20.99 11.81
N ILE A 488 -10.20 -22.20 12.24
CA ILE A 488 -9.49 -22.93 13.29
C ILE A 488 -8.08 -23.31 12.83
N LEU A 489 -7.95 -23.92 11.65
CA LEU A 489 -6.63 -24.24 11.07
C LEU A 489 -5.75 -23.01 10.89
N PHE A 490 -6.34 -21.92 10.38
CA PHE A 490 -5.64 -20.67 10.10
C PHE A 490 -5.08 -20.02 11.37
N ASP A 491 -5.90 -19.92 12.42
CA ASP A 491 -5.45 -19.39 13.71
C ASP A 491 -4.34 -20.27 14.31
N PHE A 492 -4.47 -21.60 14.24
CA PHE A 492 -3.47 -22.53 14.78
C PHE A 492 -2.16 -22.58 13.98
N GLU A 493 -2.20 -22.35 12.67
CA GLU A 493 -0.98 -22.25 11.86
C GLU A 493 -0.19 -20.96 12.14
N ASN A 494 -0.84 -19.91 12.63
CA ASN A 494 -0.26 -18.55 12.72
C ASN A 494 -0.13 -17.98 14.13
N ASN A 495 -0.82 -18.54 15.12
CA ASN A 495 -0.73 -18.14 16.52
C ASN A 495 -0.18 -19.29 17.38
N GLU A 496 0.32 -18.97 18.57
CA GLU A 496 0.74 -19.99 19.53
C GLU A 496 -0.48 -20.82 19.97
N PRO A 497 -0.40 -22.17 19.93
CA PRO A 497 -1.51 -23.05 20.30
C PRO A 497 -2.13 -22.71 21.66
N ASP A 498 -1.31 -22.27 22.62
CA ASP A 498 -1.74 -21.89 23.97
C ASP A 498 -2.60 -20.62 23.99
N LYS A 499 -2.42 -19.68 23.07
CA LYS A 499 -3.26 -18.46 22.96
C LYS A 499 -4.64 -18.77 22.41
N ILE A 500 -4.73 -19.74 21.50
CA ILE A 500 -6.01 -20.18 20.93
C ILE A 500 -6.76 -21.03 21.93
N LEU A 501 -6.06 -21.95 22.62
CA LEU A 501 -6.62 -22.67 23.76
C LEU A 501 -7.13 -21.71 24.84
N SER A 502 -6.39 -20.64 25.12
CA SER A 502 -6.79 -19.60 26.07
C SER A 502 -8.03 -18.82 25.58
N LYS A 503 -8.15 -18.51 24.28
CA LYS A 503 -9.37 -17.91 23.70
C LYS A 503 -10.57 -18.86 23.75
N ILE A 504 -10.37 -20.13 23.41
CA ILE A 504 -11.42 -21.17 23.49
C ILE A 504 -11.87 -21.37 24.94
N GLN A 505 -10.92 -21.40 25.89
CA GLN A 505 -11.21 -21.49 27.33
C GLN A 505 -11.92 -20.23 27.84
N ALA A 506 -11.52 -19.03 27.40
CA ALA A 506 -12.17 -17.78 27.78
C ALA A 506 -13.63 -17.74 27.27
N ILE A 507 -13.88 -18.18 26.03
CA ILE A 507 -15.23 -18.32 25.48
C ILE A 507 -16.01 -19.37 26.28
N GLY A 508 -15.42 -20.54 26.56
CA GLY A 508 -16.06 -21.59 27.36
C GLY A 508 -16.34 -21.22 28.82
N ASN A 509 -15.65 -20.23 29.38
CA ASN A 509 -15.88 -19.71 30.73
C ASN A 509 -16.91 -18.57 30.78
N MET A 510 -17.30 -18.00 29.63
CA MET A 510 -18.33 -16.95 29.53
C MET A 510 -19.76 -17.51 29.43
N TRP A 511 -19.89 -18.83 29.30
CA TRP A 511 -21.15 -19.59 29.30
C TRP A 511 -21.15 -20.54 30.49
#